data_AF-A0A8S7JQP6-F1
#
_entry.id   AF-A0A8S7JQP6-F1
#
_cell.length_a   1.000
_cell.length_b   1.000
_cell.length_c   1.000
_cell.angle_alpha   90.00
_cell.angle_beta   90.00
_cell.angle_gamma   90.00
#
_symmetry.space_group_name_H-M   'P 1'
#
loop_
_entity.id
_entity.type
_entity.pdbx_description
1 polymer ?
#
loop_
_entity_poly.entity_id
_entity_poly.type
_entity_poly.pdbx_seq_one_letter_code
_entity_poly.pdbx_strand_id
1 'polypeptide(L)'
;MPTVSAAAALKVITVNRLYYLADRASITGKFSDAESLKLDVVFPHFISQMESMLTTGEMNPRHAHCFTLYHNGFTCEADTLGSCGYVYIAIYPTQL
;
A
#
# COMPACT_ATOMS: atom_id res chain seq x y z
N MET A 1 7.01 11.04 11.03
CA MET A 1 5.72 10.36 10.75
C MET A 1 4.82 11.35 10.04
N PRO A 2 4.24 11.01 8.88
CA PRO A 2 3.31 11.91 8.19
C PRO A 2 2.10 12.22 9.08
N THR A 3 1.63 13.47 9.03
CA THR A 3 0.47 13.94 9.81
C THR A 3 -0.87 13.41 9.28
N VAL A 4 -0.89 12.96 8.01
CA VAL A 4 -2.03 12.33 7.36
C VAL A 4 -1.54 11.08 6.61
N SER A 5 -2.19 9.94 6.85
CA SER A 5 -1.90 8.69 6.16
C SER A 5 -3.10 7.76 6.12
N ALA A 6 -3.19 6.93 5.09
CA ALA A 6 -4.08 5.78 5.02
C ALA A 6 -3.24 4.50 5.20
N ALA A 7 -3.58 3.68 6.18
CA ALA A 7 -2.96 2.39 6.41
C ALA A 7 -3.94 1.27 6.09
N ALA A 8 -3.46 0.17 5.51
CA ALA A 8 -4.29 -0.98 5.21
C ALA A 8 -3.50 -2.29 5.23
N ALA A 9 -4.21 -3.40 5.44
CA ALA A 9 -3.71 -4.73 5.13
C ALA A 9 -4.34 -5.25 3.84
N LEU A 10 -3.51 -5.82 2.99
CA LEU A 10 -3.91 -6.48 1.76
C LEU A 10 -3.65 -7.98 1.91
N LYS A 11 -4.62 -8.82 1.59
CA LYS A 11 -4.47 -10.28 1.65
C LYS A 11 -3.98 -10.82 0.32
N VAL A 12 -2.96 -11.66 0.35
CA VAL A 12 -2.51 -12.45 -0.80
C VAL A 12 -3.39 -13.70 -0.87
N ILE A 13 -4.20 -13.83 -1.93
CA ILE A 13 -5.20 -14.91 -2.03
C ILE A 13 -4.67 -16.09 -2.85
N THR A 14 -4.29 -15.87 -4.10
CA THR A 14 -3.72 -16.91 -5.01
C THR A 14 -3.07 -16.23 -6.21
N VAL A 15 -1.91 -16.72 -6.64
CA VAL A 15 -1.13 -16.20 -7.79
C VAL A 15 -0.94 -14.68 -7.72
N ASN A 16 -0.31 -14.21 -6.64
CA ASN A 16 0.16 -12.82 -6.46
C ASN A 16 -0.90 -11.72 -6.60
N ARG A 17 -2.17 -12.06 -6.42
CA ARG A 17 -3.26 -11.07 -6.32
C ARG A 17 -3.46 -10.58 -4.89
N LEU A 18 -3.64 -9.27 -4.76
CA LEU A 18 -3.86 -8.57 -3.50
C LEU A 18 -5.34 -8.19 -3.36
N TYR A 19 -5.90 -8.48 -2.20
CA TYR A 19 -7.28 -8.16 -1.86
C TYR A 19 -7.32 -7.18 -0.69
N TYR A 20 -7.98 -6.04 -0.87
CA TYR A 20 -8.12 -5.02 0.15
C TYR A 20 -9.08 -5.46 1.27
N LEU A 21 -8.64 -5.30 2.52
CA LEU A 21 -9.42 -5.61 3.71
C LEU A 21 -9.83 -4.31 4.42
N ALA A 22 -11.06 -3.86 4.18
CA ALA A 22 -11.58 -2.63 4.76
C ALA A 22 -11.66 -2.67 6.30
N ASP A 23 -11.86 -3.84 6.90
CA ASP A 23 -11.85 -4.08 8.34
C ASP A 23 -10.45 -3.93 8.97
N ARG A 24 -9.40 -3.89 8.13
CA ARG A 24 -8.01 -3.68 8.52
C ARG A 24 -7.42 -2.39 7.94
N ALA A 25 -8.29 -1.48 7.55
CA ALA A 25 -7.89 -0.17 7.05
C ALA A 25 -8.19 0.91 8.09
N SER A 26 -7.31 1.90 8.18
CA SER A 26 -7.49 3.06 9.03
C SER A 26 -6.91 4.29 8.35
N ILE A 27 -7.46 5.46 8.69
CA ILE A 27 -6.92 6.75 8.28
C ILE A 27 -6.46 7.47 9.54
N THR A 28 -5.20 7.90 9.53
CA THR A 28 -4.64 8.81 10.53
C THR A 28 -4.68 10.22 9.97
N GLY A 29 -5.21 11.18 10.73
CA GLY A 29 -5.43 12.55 10.26
C GLY A 29 -6.61 12.65 9.28
N LYS A 30 -6.60 13.67 8.43
CA LYS A 30 -7.66 13.89 7.44
C LYS A 30 -7.04 14.38 6.13
N PHE A 31 -7.24 13.62 5.06
CA PHE A 31 -6.96 14.07 3.70
C PHE A 31 -7.92 15.21 3.34
N SER A 32 -7.45 16.20 2.59
CA SER A 32 -8.34 17.17 1.94
C SER A 32 -9.23 16.48 0.91
N ASP A 33 -10.31 17.14 0.47
CA ASP A 33 -11.22 16.58 -0.53
C ASP A 33 -10.48 16.31 -1.86
N ALA A 34 -9.57 17.20 -2.24
CA ALA A 34 -8.74 17.04 -3.44
C ALA A 34 -7.75 15.86 -3.31
N GLU A 35 -7.16 15.65 -2.14
CA GLU A 35 -6.28 14.51 -1.89
C GLU A 35 -7.05 13.20 -1.85
N SER A 36 -8.27 13.19 -1.28
CA SER A 36 -9.12 12.00 -1.23
C SER A 36 -9.50 11.53 -2.63
N LEU A 37 -9.91 12.45 -3.51
CA LEU A 37 -10.20 12.13 -4.91
C LEU A 37 -8.97 11.60 -5.67
N LYS A 38 -7.77 12.11 -5.35
CA LYS A 38 -6.53 11.59 -5.92
C LYS A 38 -6.19 10.22 -5.34
N LEU A 39 -6.42 10.00 -4.05
CA LEU A 39 -6.18 8.74 -3.37
C LEU A 39 -6.96 7.60 -4.03
N ASP A 40 -8.22 7.83 -4.39
CA ASP A 40 -9.06 6.86 -5.12
C ASP A 40 -8.46 6.45 -6.47
N VAL A 41 -7.69 7.34 -7.11
CA VAL A 41 -7.02 7.08 -8.39
C VAL A 41 -5.67 6.39 -8.20
N VAL A 42 -4.88 6.81 -7.20
CA VAL A 42 -3.52 6.27 -6.99
C VAL A 42 -3.53 4.93 -6.27
N PHE A 43 -4.55 4.64 -5.46
CA PHE A 43 -4.62 3.41 -4.67
C PHE A 43 -4.56 2.15 -5.55
N PRO A 44 -5.41 1.98 -6.59
CA PRO A 44 -5.32 0.82 -7.49
C PRO A 44 -3.98 0.69 -8.22
N HIS A 45 -3.30 1.81 -8.49
CA HIS A 45 -1.98 1.80 -9.10
C HIS A 45 -0.93 1.15 -8.17
N PHE A 46 -0.92 1.52 -6.88
CA PHE A 46 -0.04 0.89 -5.90
C PHE A 46 -0.33 -0.60 -5.76
N ILE A 47 -1.60 -1.01 -5.71
CA ILE A 47 -1.97 -2.43 -5.69
C ILE A 47 -1.36 -3.17 -6.89
N SER A 48 -1.59 -2.67 -8.10
CA SER A 48 -1.08 -3.29 -9.33
C SER A 48 0.45 -3.39 -9.35
N GLN A 49 1.15 -2.36 -8.85
CA GLN A 49 2.60 -2.36 -8.76
C GLN A 49 3.10 -3.42 -7.77
N MET A 50 2.48 -3.55 -6.60
CA MET A 50 2.84 -4.60 -5.62
C MET A 50 2.52 -6.01 -6.13
N GLU A 51 1.40 -6.23 -6.82
CA GLU A 51 1.09 -7.51 -7.48
C GLU A 51 2.16 -7.90 -8.52
N SER A 52 2.65 -6.92 -9.28
CA SER A 52 3.78 -7.11 -10.20
C SER A 52 5.06 -7.49 -9.46
N MET A 53 5.39 -6.80 -8.36
CA MET A 53 6.58 -7.09 -7.54
C MET A 53 6.52 -8.46 -6.87
N LEU A 54 5.33 -8.92 -6.45
CA LEU A 54 5.11 -10.28 -5.97
C LEU A 54 5.33 -11.32 -7.09
N THR A 55 4.99 -10.95 -8.33
CA THR A 55 5.16 -11.81 -9.52
C THR A 55 6.60 -11.91 -9.99
N THR A 56 7.36 -10.82 -9.94
CA THR A 56 8.80 -10.84 -10.22
C THR A 56 9.61 -11.45 -9.07
N GLY A 57 9.02 -11.53 -7.87
CA GLY A 57 9.69 -12.03 -6.66
C GLY A 57 10.53 -10.97 -5.95
N GLU A 58 10.51 -9.72 -6.41
CA GLU A 58 11.10 -8.58 -5.72
C GLU A 58 10.51 -8.45 -4.32
N MET A 59 9.18 -8.47 -4.23
CA MET A 59 8.47 -8.57 -2.96
C MET A 59 8.26 -10.04 -2.61
N ASN A 60 8.76 -10.47 -1.45
CA ASN A 60 8.66 -11.86 -1.01
C ASN A 60 7.74 -11.98 0.22
N PRO A 61 6.64 -12.75 0.16
CA PRO A 61 5.72 -12.92 1.29
C PRO A 61 6.36 -13.46 2.58
N ARG A 62 7.55 -14.07 2.48
CA ARG A 62 8.26 -14.71 3.59
C ARG A 62 9.37 -13.85 4.20
N HIS A 63 9.72 -12.73 3.57
CA HIS A 63 10.80 -11.87 4.05
C HIS A 63 10.27 -10.46 4.27
N ALA A 64 10.49 -9.93 5.48
CA ALA A 64 10.22 -8.55 5.79
C ALA A 64 11.19 -7.67 4.98
N HIS A 65 10.63 -6.81 4.15
CA HIS A 65 11.37 -5.82 3.38
C HIS A 65 10.40 -4.70 3.01
N CYS A 66 10.69 -3.51 3.51
CA CYS A 66 9.88 -2.33 3.24
C CYS A 66 10.26 -1.74 1.88
N PHE A 67 9.28 -1.63 1.00
CA PHE A 67 9.39 -0.97 -0.29
C PHE A 67 8.73 0.39 -0.23
N THR A 68 9.38 1.41 -0.78
CA THR A 68 8.81 2.75 -0.92
C THR A 68 8.49 3.01 -2.39
N LEU A 69 7.20 3.17 -2.69
CA LEU A 69 6.67 3.43 -4.03
C LEU A 69 6.19 4.88 -4.11
N TYR A 70 6.28 5.49 -5.30
CA TYR A 70 5.86 6.86 -5.53
C TYR A 70 4.94 6.93 -6.75
N HIS A 71 3.81 7.61 -6.61
CA HIS A 71 2.90 7.85 -7.71
C HIS A 71 2.06 9.11 -7.49
N ASN A 72 2.02 10.00 -8.47
CA ASN A 72 1.18 11.21 -8.49
C ASN A 72 1.18 12.05 -7.20
N GLY A 73 2.36 12.23 -6.59
CA GLY A 73 2.52 13.02 -5.36
C GLY A 73 2.09 12.27 -4.09
N PHE A 74 1.94 10.95 -4.15
CA PHE A 74 1.79 10.09 -2.99
C PHE A 74 2.98 9.14 -2.86
N THR A 75 3.32 8.86 -1.61
CA THR A 75 4.27 7.83 -1.20
C THR A 75 3.48 6.66 -0.63
N CYS A 76 3.82 5.44 -1.03
CA CYS A 76 3.30 4.20 -0.45
C CYS A 76 4.45 3.39 0.11
N GLU A 77 4.47 3.17 1.41
CA GLU A 77 5.33 2.17 2.06
C GLU A 77 4.59 0.84 2.10
N ALA A 78 5.24 -0.24 1.68
CA ALA A 78 4.66 -1.57 1.62
C ALA A 78 5.62 -2.62 2.17
N ASP A 79 5.17 -3.47 3.09
CA ASP A 79 5.98 -4.56 3.65
C ASP A 79 5.10 -5.81 3.90
N THR A 80 5.63 -6.99 3.60
CA THR A 80 4.95 -8.26 3.90
C THR A 80 5.07 -8.66 5.37
N LEU A 81 6.06 -8.10 6.07
CA LEU A 81 6.49 -8.46 7.43
C LEU A 81 6.71 -9.98 7.61
N GLY A 82 7.03 -10.69 6.53
CA GLY A 82 7.16 -12.15 6.54
C GLY A 82 5.88 -12.91 6.91
N SER A 83 4.71 -12.27 6.79
CA SER A 83 3.43 -12.80 7.25
C SER A 83 2.90 -13.99 6.43
N CYS A 84 3.53 -14.31 5.29
CA CYS A 84 3.13 -15.38 4.37
C CYS A 84 1.75 -15.23 3.73
N GLY A 85 1.09 -14.07 3.87
CA GLY A 85 -0.27 -13.89 3.37
C GLY A 85 -0.81 -12.47 3.40
N TYR A 86 -0.05 -11.50 3.94
CA TYR A 86 -0.44 -10.10 3.97
C TYR A 86 0.66 -9.18 3.46
N VAL A 87 0.23 -8.06 2.89
CA VAL A 87 1.06 -6.87 2.65
C VAL A 87 0.45 -5.74 3.46
N TYR A 88 1.25 -5.12 4.32
CA TYR A 88 0.88 -3.96 5.11
C TYR A 88 1.34 -2.72 4.37
N ILE A 89 0.44 -1.76 4.21
CA ILE A 89 0.73 -0.54 3.47
C ILE A 89 0.42 0.70 4.28
N ALA A 90 1.18 1.76 4.02
CA ALA A 90 0.90 3.12 4.45
C ALA A 90 1.05 4.07 3.26
N ILE A 91 -0.03 4.76 2.90
CA ILE A 91 -0.09 5.74 1.81
C ILE A 91 -0.25 7.13 2.40
N TYR A 92 0.58 8.08 1.97
CA TYR A 92 0.54 9.46 2.44
C TYR A 92 1.01 10.43 1.33
N PRO A 93 0.62 11.71 1.39
CA PRO A 93 1.08 12.69 0.41
C PRO A 93 2.60 12.85 0.51
N THR A 94 3.29 12.87 -0.63
CA THR A 94 4.74 13.07 -0.66
C THR A 94 5.05 14.50 -0.23
N GLN A 95 5.80 14.64 0.86
CA GLN A 95 6.33 15.94 1.26
C GLN A 95 7.49 16.29 0.32
N LEU A 96 7.34 17.38 -0.44
CA LEU A 96 8.42 17.99 -1.20
C LEU A 96 9.35 18.80 -0.29
#